data_AF-A0A7C0XD89-F1
#
_entry.id   AF-A0A7C0XD89-F1
#
_cell.length_a   1.000
_cell.length_b   1.000
_cell.length_c   1.000
_cell.angle_alpha   90.00
_cell.angle_beta   90.00
_cell.angle_gamma   90.00
#
_symmetry.space_group_name_H-M   'P 1'
#
loop_
_entity.id
_entity.type
_entity.pdbx_description
1 polymer ?
#
loop_
_entity_poly.entity_id
_entity_poly.type
_entity_poly.pdbx_seq_one_letter_code
_entity_poly.pdbx_strand_id
1 'polypeptide(L)'
;MHILPLHCKLDEVEKHVKPAEKVVHVGIGDSTVELLWSLKQHRELTLIDKDEVKLSYIAGFVKKYFPNIELYSKVSPRKPRATLNGSIKILTRLRSSLNLPPLPRGYVTGKVTVLLMDILKPVDCSLLPCESYNFAFAFGFTEILHEREDMLPVFIDNLRKLLKKGGKAVLSDIIPKGIVRDIIENSRIFRREGKYTYILHRIY
;
A
#
# COMPACT_ATOMS: atom_id res chain seq x y z
N MET A 1 18.77 -6.88 -8.99
CA MET A 1 18.46 -6.09 -7.77
C MET A 1 17.40 -6.85 -6.99
N HIS A 2 17.70 -7.29 -5.76
CA HIS A 2 16.73 -7.99 -4.91
C HIS A 2 15.63 -7.01 -4.52
N ILE A 3 14.42 -7.21 -5.04
CA ILE A 3 13.22 -6.52 -4.59
C ILE A 3 13.03 -6.87 -3.12
N LEU A 4 13.04 -5.87 -2.24
CA LEU A 4 12.56 -6.06 -0.88
C LEU A 4 11.14 -6.60 -0.97
N PRO A 5 10.86 -7.81 -0.47
CA PRO A 5 9.55 -8.40 -0.65
C PRO A 5 8.46 -7.58 0.07
N LEU A 6 8.84 -6.75 1.04
CA LEU A 6 7.96 -6.02 1.93
C LEU A 6 8.68 -4.75 2.41
N HIS A 7 8.05 -3.59 2.24
CA HIS A 7 8.58 -2.29 2.69
C HIS A 7 8.04 -1.89 4.07
N CYS A 8 6.93 -2.47 4.50
CA CYS A 8 6.30 -2.13 5.77
C CYS A 8 6.76 -3.01 6.93
N LYS A 9 6.70 -2.45 8.15
CA LYS A 9 6.88 -3.16 9.40
C LYS A 9 5.53 -3.70 9.89
N LEU A 10 5.17 -4.92 9.51
CA LEU A 10 3.82 -5.48 9.72
C LEU A 10 3.33 -5.47 11.17
N ASP A 11 4.20 -5.72 12.14
CA ASP A 11 3.89 -5.68 13.58
C ASP A 11 3.62 -4.28 14.12
N GLU A 12 4.09 -3.24 13.44
CA GLU A 12 3.68 -1.86 13.72
C GLU A 12 2.38 -1.52 12.98
N VAL A 13 2.25 -1.92 11.71
CA VAL A 13 1.08 -1.62 10.87
C VAL A 13 -0.20 -2.28 11.39
N GLU A 14 -0.17 -3.58 11.72
CA GLU A 14 -1.36 -4.36 12.11
C GLU A 14 -2.01 -3.88 13.41
N LYS A 15 -1.29 -3.13 14.26
CA LYS A 15 -1.85 -2.51 15.47
C LYS A 15 -2.90 -1.44 15.17
N HIS A 16 -2.87 -0.86 13.96
CA HIS A 16 -3.72 0.27 13.58
C HIS A 16 -4.69 -0.04 12.45
N VAL A 17 -4.45 -1.16 11.76
CA VAL A 17 -5.26 -1.62 10.64
C VAL A 17 -6.24 -2.66 11.16
N LYS A 18 -7.52 -2.32 11.08
CA LYS A 18 -8.59 -3.30 11.26
C LYS A 18 -9.01 -3.83 9.89
N PRO A 19 -9.60 -5.05 9.81
CA PRO A 19 -10.31 -5.46 8.61
C PRO A 19 -11.23 -4.34 8.15
N ALA A 20 -11.17 -4.01 6.87
CA ALA A 20 -11.80 -2.82 6.33
C ALA A 20 -12.45 -3.12 4.99
N GLU A 21 -13.46 -2.33 4.66
CA GLU A 21 -14.20 -2.52 3.41
C GLU A 21 -13.36 -2.10 2.21
N LYS A 22 -12.74 -0.91 2.27
CA LYS A 22 -12.04 -0.35 1.11
C LYS A 22 -10.71 0.29 1.49
N VAL A 23 -9.64 -0.10 0.80
CA VAL A 23 -8.29 0.46 1.02
C VAL A 23 -7.60 0.81 -0.30
N VAL A 24 -6.64 1.73 -0.24
CA VAL A 24 -5.78 2.10 -1.36
C VAL A 24 -4.31 1.90 -1.00
N HIS A 25 -3.52 1.27 -1.87
CA HIS A 25 -2.06 1.21 -1.78
C HIS A 25 -1.45 2.19 -2.75
N VAL A 26 -0.67 3.12 -2.22
CA VAL A 26 0.04 4.17 -2.92
C VAL A 26 1.50 3.77 -3.09
N GLY A 27 1.95 3.66 -4.34
CA GLY A 27 3.31 3.24 -4.66
C GLY A 27 3.55 1.75 -4.38
N ILE A 28 2.57 0.90 -4.71
CA ILE A 28 2.65 -0.55 -4.41
C ILE A 28 3.79 -1.27 -5.15
N GLY A 29 4.29 -0.69 -6.24
CA GLY A 29 5.23 -1.32 -7.14
C GLY A 29 4.72 -2.67 -7.65
N ASP A 30 5.57 -3.69 -7.56
CA ASP A 30 5.27 -5.08 -7.88
C ASP A 30 5.30 -5.98 -6.62
N SER A 31 5.05 -5.41 -5.44
CA SER A 31 5.10 -6.12 -4.15
C SER A 31 3.94 -7.10 -3.97
N THR A 32 4.17 -8.36 -4.35
CA THR A 32 3.16 -9.43 -4.21
C THR A 32 2.91 -9.84 -2.76
N VAL A 33 3.85 -9.60 -1.85
CA VAL A 33 3.69 -9.93 -0.42
C VAL A 33 2.77 -8.93 0.26
N GLU A 34 2.91 -7.63 -0.01
CA GLU A 34 2.00 -6.58 0.48
C GLU A 34 0.60 -6.76 -0.09
N LEU A 35 0.50 -7.08 -1.38
CA LEU A 35 -0.76 -7.45 -1.99
C LEU A 35 -1.42 -8.63 -1.26
N LEU A 36 -0.69 -9.72 -1.01
CA LEU A 36 -1.22 -10.89 -0.29
C LEU A 36 -1.68 -10.57 1.12
N TRP A 37 -0.93 -9.72 1.84
CA TRP A 37 -1.30 -9.26 3.17
C TRP A 37 -2.65 -8.53 3.13
N SER A 38 -2.84 -7.63 2.17
CA SER A 38 -4.09 -6.88 1.99
C SER A 38 -5.25 -7.73 1.51
N LEU A 39 -5.00 -8.68 0.59
CA LEU A 39 -6.02 -9.58 0.05
C LEU A 39 -6.73 -10.40 1.14
N LYS A 40 -6.04 -10.60 2.27
CA LYS A 40 -6.54 -11.38 3.41
C LYS A 40 -7.34 -10.56 4.42
N GLN A 41 -7.33 -9.23 4.30
CA GLN A 41 -7.87 -8.34 5.33
C GLN A 41 -8.91 -7.33 4.84
N HIS A 42 -8.92 -7.03 3.53
CA HIS A 42 -9.75 -5.94 3.00
C HIS A 42 -10.64 -6.42 1.85
N ARG A 43 -11.90 -5.97 1.80
CA ARG A 43 -12.88 -6.43 0.80
C ARG A 43 -12.61 -5.86 -0.59
N GLU A 44 -12.16 -4.62 -0.67
CA GLU A 44 -11.83 -3.92 -1.90
C GLU A 44 -10.46 -3.27 -1.81
N LEU A 45 -9.62 -3.53 -2.82
CA LEU A 45 -8.30 -2.93 -2.95
C LEU A 45 -8.24 -2.00 -4.15
N THR A 46 -7.62 -0.84 -3.98
CA THR A 46 -7.12 -0.02 -5.09
C THR A 46 -5.61 0.05 -5.02
N LEU A 47 -4.93 -0.25 -6.12
CA LEU A 47 -3.49 -0.31 -6.23
C LEU A 47 -3.05 0.79 -7.21
N ILE A 48 -2.24 1.73 -6.74
CA ILE A 48 -1.75 2.84 -7.56
C ILE A 48 -0.23 2.92 -7.54
N ASP A 49 0.35 3.25 -8.68
CA ASP A 49 1.77 3.51 -8.85
C ASP A 49 1.98 4.38 -10.11
N LYS A 50 3.12 5.08 -10.19
CA LYS A 50 3.55 5.81 -11.39
C LYS A 50 4.24 4.91 -12.42
N ASP A 51 4.69 3.72 -12.00
CA ASP A 51 5.37 2.74 -12.85
C ASP A 51 4.36 1.73 -13.43
N GLU A 52 4.02 1.95 -14.71
CA GLU A 52 3.10 1.09 -15.47
C GLU A 52 3.58 -0.37 -15.55
N VAL A 53 4.90 -0.58 -15.65
CA VAL A 53 5.49 -1.91 -15.82
C VAL A 53 5.32 -2.72 -14.53
N LYS A 54 5.58 -2.11 -13.36
CA LYS A 54 5.36 -2.75 -12.06
C LYS A 54 3.87 -3.08 -11.84
N LEU A 55 2.97 -2.14 -12.10
CA LEU A 55 1.52 -2.39 -12.01
C LEU A 55 1.06 -3.51 -12.93
N SER A 56 1.61 -3.59 -14.14
CA SER A 56 1.30 -4.65 -15.10
C SER A 56 1.64 -6.04 -14.55
N TYR A 57 2.75 -6.18 -13.81
CA TYR A 57 3.11 -7.44 -13.17
C TYR A 57 2.18 -7.79 -12.00
N ILE A 58 1.80 -6.81 -11.18
CA ILE A 58 0.86 -7.02 -10.08
C ILE A 58 -0.54 -7.38 -10.59
N ALA A 59 -1.03 -6.69 -11.63
CA ALA A 59 -2.31 -6.98 -12.26
C ALA A 59 -2.32 -8.41 -12.84
N GLY A 60 -1.23 -8.82 -13.47
CA GLY A 60 -1.07 -10.19 -13.95
C GLY A 60 -1.00 -11.22 -12.83
N PHE A 61 -0.43 -10.86 -11.67
CA PHE A 61 -0.40 -11.74 -10.50
C PHE A 61 -1.83 -11.99 -9.99
N VAL A 62 -2.64 -10.92 -9.89
CA VAL A 62 -4.05 -11.04 -9.52
C VAL A 62 -4.81 -11.89 -10.52
N LYS A 63 -4.73 -11.56 -11.82
CA LYS A 63 -5.43 -12.28 -12.90
C LYS A 63 -5.08 -13.77 -12.93
N LYS A 64 -3.82 -14.13 -12.70
CA LYS A 64 -3.35 -15.52 -12.77
C LYS A 64 -3.73 -16.35 -11.54
N TYR A 65 -3.61 -15.78 -10.35
CA TYR A 65 -3.68 -16.53 -9.10
C TYR A 65 -4.99 -16.36 -8.32
N PHE A 66 -5.78 -15.33 -8.65
CA PHE A 66 -7.06 -15.05 -8.00
C PHE A 66 -8.16 -14.81 -9.05
N PRO A 67 -8.50 -15.83 -9.86
CA PRO A 67 -9.47 -15.67 -10.96
C PRO A 67 -10.89 -15.29 -10.49
N ASN A 68 -11.19 -15.51 -9.20
CA ASN A 68 -12.49 -15.18 -8.60
C ASN A 68 -12.58 -13.73 -8.10
N ILE A 69 -11.50 -12.95 -8.18
CA ILE A 69 -11.48 -11.53 -7.80
C ILE A 69 -11.80 -10.71 -9.04
N GLU A 70 -12.76 -9.79 -8.92
CA GLU A 70 -13.03 -8.81 -9.97
C GLU A 70 -11.82 -7.89 -10.12
N LEU A 71 -11.14 -7.96 -11.27
CA LEU A 71 -9.98 -7.13 -11.59
C LEU A 71 -10.36 -6.04 -12.58
N TYR A 72 -10.37 -4.80 -12.13
CA TYR A 72 -10.39 -3.62 -12.99
C TYR A 72 -8.96 -3.09 -13.13
N SER A 73 -8.44 -3.01 -14.36
CA SER A 73 -7.05 -2.58 -14.59
C SER A 73 -6.96 -1.59 -15.74
N LYS A 74 -6.33 -0.44 -15.49
CA LYS A 74 -5.97 0.55 -16.52
C LYS A 74 -4.64 0.24 -17.22
N VAL A 75 -3.93 -0.79 -16.76
CA VAL A 75 -2.70 -1.30 -17.38
C VAL A 75 -2.93 -2.70 -17.92
N SER A 76 -2.12 -3.12 -18.90
CA SER A 76 -2.21 -4.47 -19.48
C SER A 76 -1.53 -5.51 -18.58
N PRO A 77 -2.25 -6.52 -18.07
CA PRO A 77 -1.66 -7.54 -17.19
C PRO A 77 -0.51 -8.32 -17.88
N ARG A 78 0.65 -8.41 -17.23
CA ARG A 78 1.83 -9.15 -17.72
C ARG A 78 2.08 -10.43 -16.92
N LYS A 79 2.83 -11.38 -17.50
CA LYS A 79 3.23 -12.61 -16.78
C LYS A 79 3.90 -12.25 -15.45
N PRO A 80 3.42 -12.76 -14.30
CA PRO A 80 3.98 -12.41 -13.00
C PRO A 80 5.44 -12.80 -12.87
N ARG A 81 6.23 -11.97 -12.19
CA ARG A 81 7.63 -12.28 -11.83
C ARG A 81 7.74 -13.19 -10.61
N ALA A 82 6.82 -13.06 -9.65
CA ALA A 82 6.75 -13.89 -8.47
C ALA A 82 5.65 -14.96 -8.57
N THR A 83 5.83 -16.07 -7.86
CA THR A 83 4.81 -17.11 -7.73
C THR A 83 3.97 -16.90 -6.48
N LEU A 84 2.73 -17.40 -6.49
CA LEU A 84 1.86 -17.37 -5.32
C LEU A 84 2.50 -18.06 -4.11
N ASN A 85 2.96 -19.30 -4.28
CA ASN A 85 3.56 -20.08 -3.21
C ASN A 85 4.83 -19.42 -2.64
N GLY A 86 5.66 -18.83 -3.51
CA GLY A 86 6.84 -18.07 -3.07
C GLY A 86 6.46 -16.87 -2.21
N SER A 87 5.47 -16.10 -2.66
CA SER A 87 4.99 -14.90 -1.96
C SER A 87 4.33 -15.25 -0.61
N ILE A 88 3.52 -16.32 -0.55
CA ILE A 88 2.94 -16.85 0.69
C ILE A 88 4.04 -17.32 1.65
N LYS A 89 5.03 -18.08 1.16
CA LYS A 89 6.15 -18.57 1.98
C LYS A 89 6.94 -17.42 2.61
N ILE A 90 7.18 -16.36 1.85
CA ILE A 90 7.84 -15.14 2.36
C ILE A 90 6.97 -14.48 3.43
N LEU A 91 5.68 -14.23 3.15
CA LEU A 91 4.77 -13.60 4.11
C LEU A 91 4.68 -14.40 5.41
N THR A 92 4.49 -15.72 5.34
CA THR A 92 4.41 -16.59 6.52
C THR A 92 5.70 -16.58 7.34
N ARG A 93 6.88 -16.60 6.69
CA ARG A 93 8.17 -16.51 7.39
C ARG A 93 8.34 -15.17 8.09
N LEU A 94 8.01 -14.07 7.42
CA LEU A 94 8.07 -12.72 7.99
C LEU A 94 7.15 -12.62 9.21
N ARG A 95 5.90 -13.07 9.10
CA ARG A 95 4.96 -13.08 10.23
C ARG A 95 5.48 -13.87 11.42
N SER A 96 5.99 -15.07 11.19
CA SER A 96 6.58 -15.90 12.24
C SER A 96 7.76 -15.19 12.93
N SER A 97 8.66 -14.57 12.16
CA SER A 97 9.80 -13.82 12.71
C SER A 97 9.40 -12.59 13.54
N LEU A 98 8.18 -12.08 13.33
CA LEU A 98 7.61 -10.94 14.04
C LEU A 98 6.67 -11.37 15.18
N ASN A 99 6.57 -12.67 15.49
CA ASN A 99 5.62 -13.24 16.44
C ASN A 99 4.16 -12.84 16.16
N LEU A 100 3.82 -12.66 14.87
CA LEU A 100 2.45 -12.34 14.46
C LEU A 100 1.62 -13.62 14.30
N PRO A 101 0.28 -13.55 14.54
CA PRO A 101 -0.62 -14.67 14.30
C PRO A 101 -0.49 -15.21 12.86
N PRO A 102 -0.79 -16.50 12.62
CA PRO A 102 -0.78 -17.06 11.27
C PRO A 102 -1.75 -16.31 10.35
N LEU A 103 -1.50 -16.38 9.04
CA LEU A 103 -2.39 -15.79 8.05
C LEU A 103 -3.79 -16.40 8.14
N PRO A 104 -4.86 -15.59 8.07
CA PRO A 104 -6.22 -16.10 7.94
C PRO A 104 -6.34 -17.05 6.74
N ARG A 105 -7.20 -18.06 6.87
CA ARG A 105 -7.56 -18.95 5.75
C ARG A 105 -8.37 -18.17 4.72
N GLY A 106 -8.16 -18.48 3.43
CA GLY A 106 -8.85 -17.81 2.33
C GLY A 106 -8.36 -16.38 2.05
N TYR A 107 -9.09 -15.70 1.17
CA TYR A 107 -8.94 -14.29 0.82
C TYR A 107 -10.31 -13.64 0.97
N VAL A 108 -10.35 -12.43 1.52
CA VAL A 108 -11.60 -11.70 1.77
C VAL A 108 -11.90 -10.67 0.68
N THR A 109 -10.90 -10.34 -0.14
CA THR A 109 -11.06 -9.40 -1.25
C THR A 109 -11.95 -9.97 -2.34
N GLY A 110 -12.99 -9.23 -2.70
CA GLY A 110 -13.82 -9.50 -3.89
C GLY A 110 -13.41 -8.69 -5.11
N LYS A 111 -12.78 -7.52 -4.90
CA LYS A 111 -12.44 -6.57 -5.98
C LYS A 111 -11.06 -5.96 -5.83
N VAL A 112 -10.32 -5.90 -6.94
CA VAL A 112 -9.03 -5.20 -7.07
C VAL A 112 -9.11 -4.22 -8.24
N THR A 113 -8.76 -2.97 -7.98
CA THR A 113 -8.62 -1.91 -8.97
C THR A 113 -7.15 -1.54 -9.12
N VAL A 114 -6.63 -1.49 -10.34
CA VAL A 114 -5.23 -1.13 -10.65
C VAL A 114 -5.19 0.10 -11.54
N LEU A 115 -4.58 1.19 -11.06
CA LEU A 115 -4.58 2.49 -11.73
C LEU A 115 -3.16 3.06 -11.83
N LEU A 116 -2.79 3.52 -13.03
CA LEU A 116 -1.56 4.28 -13.24
C LEU A 116 -1.79 5.72 -12.74
N MET A 117 -1.11 6.09 -11.66
CA MET A 117 -1.27 7.40 -11.03
C MET A 117 -0.01 7.79 -10.25
N ASP A 118 0.43 9.02 -10.42
CA ASP A 118 1.46 9.63 -9.58
C ASP A 118 0.81 10.40 -8.43
N ILE A 119 0.99 9.91 -7.20
CA ILE A 119 0.43 10.55 -5.98
C ILE A 119 1.01 11.95 -5.72
N LEU A 120 2.13 12.31 -6.36
CA LEU A 120 2.70 13.65 -6.25
C LEU A 120 2.08 14.65 -7.23
N LYS A 121 1.13 14.22 -8.06
CA LYS A 121 0.30 15.08 -8.90
C LYS A 121 -1.10 15.23 -8.28
N PRO A 122 -1.82 16.32 -8.54
CA PRO A 122 -3.19 16.48 -8.03
C PRO A 122 -4.06 15.25 -8.33
N VAL A 123 -4.69 14.69 -7.30
CA VAL A 123 -5.61 13.55 -7.45
C VAL A 123 -6.83 13.97 -8.26
N ASP A 124 -7.13 13.19 -9.30
CA ASP A 124 -8.34 13.31 -10.11
C ASP A 124 -9.44 12.37 -9.60
N CYS A 125 -10.48 12.95 -9.00
CA CYS A 125 -11.59 12.20 -8.42
C CYS A 125 -12.51 11.54 -9.47
N SER A 126 -12.35 11.85 -10.77
CA SER A 126 -13.06 11.16 -11.85
C SER A 126 -12.47 9.76 -12.13
N LEU A 127 -11.20 9.56 -11.80
CA LEU A 127 -10.46 8.31 -12.04
C LEU A 127 -10.36 7.43 -10.81
N LEU A 128 -10.37 8.04 -9.62
CA LEU A 128 -10.18 7.38 -8.33
C LEU A 128 -11.21 7.94 -7.34
N PRO A 129 -12.06 7.10 -6.71
CA PRO A 129 -13.11 7.58 -5.83
C PRO A 129 -12.51 8.25 -4.59
N CYS A 130 -12.50 9.58 -4.61
CA CYS A 130 -12.09 10.40 -3.47
C CYS A 130 -13.01 10.17 -2.28
N GLU A 131 -12.47 10.43 -1.09
CA GLU A 131 -13.20 10.33 0.17
C GLU A 131 -13.85 8.97 0.45
N SER A 132 -13.34 7.90 -0.16
CA SER A 132 -13.99 6.59 -0.11
C SER A 132 -13.22 5.53 0.68
N TYR A 133 -11.93 5.77 0.95
CA TYR A 133 -11.05 4.75 1.52
C TYR A 133 -11.00 4.80 3.05
N ASN A 134 -11.11 3.64 3.72
CA ASN A 134 -10.86 3.52 5.15
C ASN A 134 -9.37 3.74 5.48
N PHE A 135 -8.50 3.16 4.64
CA PHE A 135 -7.05 3.25 4.79
C PHE A 135 -6.38 3.58 3.47
N ALA A 136 -5.31 4.36 3.56
CA ALA A 136 -4.35 4.57 2.49
C ALA A 136 -2.98 4.08 2.96
N PHE A 137 -2.41 3.09 2.29
CA PHE A 137 -1.12 2.52 2.61
C PHE A 137 -0.05 3.11 1.71
N ALA A 138 0.99 3.69 2.28
CA ALA A 138 2.18 4.10 1.54
C ALA A 138 3.39 3.38 2.15
N PHE A 139 3.65 2.18 1.64
CA PHE A 139 4.76 1.34 2.09
C PHE A 139 5.98 1.64 1.22
N GLY A 140 7.14 1.88 1.84
CA GLY A 140 8.30 2.40 1.11
C GLY A 140 8.14 3.87 0.71
N PHE A 141 7.32 4.63 1.45
CA PHE A 141 6.95 6.00 1.08
C PHE A 141 8.14 6.95 0.93
N THR A 142 9.26 6.68 1.60
CA THR A 142 10.44 7.54 1.47
C THR A 142 11.04 7.43 0.06
N GLU A 143 10.92 6.29 -0.63
CA GLU A 143 11.32 6.16 -2.04
C GLU A 143 10.39 6.97 -2.97
N ILE A 144 9.10 7.05 -2.63
CA ILE A 144 8.14 7.88 -3.39
C ILE A 144 8.57 9.35 -3.38
N LEU A 145 9.06 9.82 -2.23
CA LEU A 145 9.43 11.22 -1.95
C LEU A 145 10.92 11.54 -2.08
N HIS A 146 11.79 10.54 -2.27
CA HIS A 146 13.23 10.77 -2.35
C HIS A 146 13.57 11.74 -3.50
N GLU A 147 14.41 12.73 -3.18
CA GLU A 147 14.83 13.83 -4.05
C GLU A 147 13.68 14.78 -4.45
N ARG A 148 12.53 14.66 -3.79
CA ARG A 148 11.28 15.41 -4.00
C ARG A 148 10.62 15.73 -2.65
N GLU A 149 11.45 16.04 -1.65
CA GLU A 149 11.03 16.30 -0.27
C GLU A 149 10.09 17.51 -0.18
N ASP A 150 10.25 18.48 -1.08
CA ASP A 150 9.40 19.66 -1.24
C ASP A 150 7.94 19.31 -1.61
N MET A 151 7.70 18.12 -2.17
CA MET A 151 6.38 17.61 -2.54
C MET A 151 5.63 16.93 -1.39
N LEU A 152 6.19 16.90 -0.17
CA LEU A 152 5.53 16.32 1.00
C LEU A 152 4.14 16.94 1.29
N PRO A 153 3.91 18.27 1.18
CA PRO A 153 2.58 18.85 1.36
C PRO A 153 1.56 18.31 0.35
N VAL A 154 1.94 18.21 -0.93
CA VAL A 154 1.09 17.66 -2.00
C VAL A 154 0.75 16.20 -1.73
N PHE A 155 1.74 15.41 -1.33
CA PHE A 155 1.55 14.01 -0.94
C PHE A 155 0.56 13.85 0.22
N ILE A 156 0.71 14.67 1.27
CA ILE A 156 -0.21 14.69 2.44
C ILE A 156 -1.63 15.04 2.02
N ASP A 157 -1.79 16.11 1.22
CA ASP A 157 -3.11 16.57 0.78
C ASP A 157 -3.80 15.54 -0.10
N ASN A 158 -3.06 14.91 -1.01
CA ASN A 158 -3.60 13.85 -1.83
C ASN A 158 -4.00 12.62 -1.00
N LEU A 159 -3.17 12.18 -0.04
CA LEU A 159 -3.55 11.10 0.88
C LEU A 159 -4.85 11.43 1.63
N ARG A 160 -4.99 12.65 2.14
CA ARG A 160 -6.22 13.10 2.83
C ARG A 160 -7.44 13.08 1.92
N LYS A 161 -7.31 13.52 0.66
CA LYS A 161 -8.40 13.50 -0.33
C LYS A 161 -8.92 12.09 -0.63
N LEU A 162 -8.07 11.06 -0.56
CA LEU A 162 -8.49 9.67 -0.80
C LEU A 162 -9.31 9.11 0.37
N LEU A 163 -8.92 9.43 1.60
CA LEU A 163 -9.50 8.85 2.81
C LEU A 163 -10.91 9.37 3.04
N LYS A 164 -11.85 8.53 3.44
CA LYS A 164 -13.14 9.00 3.98
C LYS A 164 -12.96 9.70 5.32
N LYS A 165 -13.97 10.44 5.79
CA LYS A 165 -13.94 11.04 7.14
C LYS A 165 -13.62 9.99 8.21
N GLY A 166 -12.62 10.26 9.05
CA GLY A 166 -12.11 9.32 10.07
C GLY A 166 -11.19 8.21 9.54
N GLY A 167 -10.94 8.15 8.23
CA GLY A 167 -9.94 7.29 7.61
C GLY A 167 -8.51 7.68 7.98
N LYS A 168 -7.57 6.76 7.76
CA LYS A 168 -6.16 6.93 8.16
C LYS A 168 -5.21 6.55 7.03
N ALA A 169 -4.19 7.36 6.80
CA ALA A 169 -3.04 6.95 6.01
C ALA A 169 -1.99 6.33 6.92
N VAL A 170 -1.48 5.15 6.53
CA VAL A 170 -0.45 4.39 7.24
C VAL A 170 0.79 4.36 6.35
N LEU A 171 1.82 5.08 6.78
CA LEU A 171 3.09 5.19 6.10
C LEU A 171 4.07 4.28 6.83
N SER A 172 4.73 3.37 6.13
CA SER A 172 5.70 2.46 6.76
C SER A 172 6.88 2.21 5.84
N ASP A 173 8.09 2.29 6.39
CA ASP A 173 9.31 2.10 5.61
C ASP A 173 10.44 1.53 6.45
N ILE A 174 10.81 0.28 6.21
CA ILE A 174 11.89 -0.40 6.92
C ILE A 174 13.29 0.00 6.43
N ILE A 175 13.39 0.58 5.23
CA ILE A 175 14.64 1.03 4.61
C ILE A 175 14.44 2.47 4.12
N PRO A 176 14.36 3.43 5.06
CA PRO A 176 14.10 4.82 4.73
C PRO A 176 15.22 5.40 3.86
N LYS A 177 14.84 6.21 2.87
CA LYS A 177 15.71 6.93 1.94
C LYS A 177 15.63 8.44 2.16
N GLY A 178 16.77 9.11 1.99
CA GLY A 178 16.88 10.56 2.11
C GLY A 178 16.48 11.10 3.49
N ILE A 179 16.19 12.40 3.54
CA ILE A 179 15.81 13.12 4.77
C ILE A 179 14.29 13.11 5.02
N VAL A 180 13.50 12.48 4.14
CA VAL A 180 12.03 12.45 4.22
C VAL A 180 11.56 11.96 5.59
N ARG A 181 12.21 10.92 6.11
CA ARG A 181 11.92 10.38 7.44
C ARG A 181 12.10 11.44 8.52
N ASP A 182 13.21 12.18 8.50
CA ASP A 182 13.51 13.19 9.50
C ASP A 182 12.50 14.35 9.44
N ILE A 183 12.08 14.73 8.23
CA ILE A 183 11.03 15.73 8.03
C ILE A 183 9.71 15.26 8.66
N ILE A 184 9.31 14.01 8.43
CA ILE A 184 8.08 13.44 9.03
C ILE A 184 8.19 13.32 10.55
N GLU A 185 9.32 12.82 11.08
CA GLU A 185 9.55 12.67 12.52
C GLU A 185 9.47 14.01 13.26
N ASN A 186 9.94 15.10 12.63
CA ASN A 186 9.87 16.45 13.19
C ASN A 186 8.55 17.18 12.92
N SER A 187 7.67 16.61 12.09
CA SER A 187 6.37 17.21 11.83
C SER A 187 5.37 16.89 12.94
N ARG A 188 4.49 17.84 13.27
CA ARG A 188 3.34 17.61 14.16
C ARG A 188 2.13 16.98 13.45
N ILE A 189 2.27 16.71 12.15
CA ILE A 189 1.17 16.25 11.29
C ILE A 189 0.96 14.74 11.42
N PHE A 190 2.05 14.00 11.58
CA PHE A 190 2.03 12.54 11.70
C PHE A 190 2.16 12.12 13.15
N ARG A 191 1.41 11.08 13.53
CA ARG A 191 1.62 10.36 14.79
C ARG A 191 2.58 9.21 14.54
N ARG A 192 3.68 9.15 15.28
CA ARG A 192 4.63 8.02 15.25
C ARG A 192 4.06 6.86 16.07
N GLU A 193 4.02 5.66 15.49
CA GLU A 193 3.54 4.43 16.19
C GLU A 193 4.67 3.48 16.57
N GLY A 194 5.80 3.59 15.88
CA GLY A 194 6.93 2.72 16.06
C GLY A 194 8.18 3.29 15.45
N LYS A 195 9.15 2.41 15.16
CA LYS A 195 10.42 2.81 14.58
C LYS A 195 10.29 3.14 13.09
N TYR A 196 9.34 2.51 12.40
CA TYR A 196 9.23 2.55 10.94
C TYR A 196 7.86 3.02 10.43
N THR A 197 6.89 3.22 11.32
CA THR A 197 5.49 3.48 10.94
C THR A 197 4.94 4.79 11.51
N TYR A 198 4.26 5.53 10.64
CA TYR A 198 3.65 6.83 10.89
C TYR A 198 2.18 6.84 10.43
N ILE A 199 1.34 7.53 11.18
CA ILE A 199 -0.10 7.62 10.92
C ILE A 199 -0.48 9.07 10.66
N LEU A 200 -1.16 9.28 9.55
CA LEU A 200 -1.83 10.53 9.21
C LEU A 200 -3.34 10.32 9.34
N HIS A 201 -3.97 11.10 10.21
CA HIS A 201 -5.42 11.09 10.37
C HIS A 201 -6.08 12.07 9.41
N ARG A 202 -7.22 11.69 8.82
CA ARG A 202 -8.15 12.65 8.23
C ARG A 202 -8.99 13.27 9.35
N ILE A 203 -8.63 14.49 9.77
CA ILE A 203 -9.23 15.19 10.92
C ILE A 203 -10.56 15.89 10.54
N TYR A 204 -10.77 16.18 9.25
CA TYR A 204 -11.97 16.85 8.73
C TYR A 204 -12.58 16.13 7.52
#